data_AF-A0A7Y1QKQ2-F1
#
_entry.id   AF-A0A7Y1QKQ2-F1
#
_cell.length_a   1.000
_cell.length_b   1.000
_cell.length_c   1.000
_cell.angle_alpha   90.00
_cell.angle_beta   90.00
_cell.angle_gamma   90.00
#
_symmetry.space_group_name_H-M   'P 1'
#
loop_
_entity.id
_entity.type
_entity.pdbx_description
1 polymer ?
#
loop_
_entity_poly.entity_id
_entity_poly.type
_entity_poly.pdbx_seq_one_letter_code
_entity_poly.pdbx_strand_id
1 'polypeptide(L)'
;MVPLLPKPHTLASVSFFTSGVKPSLASRGILSKEAQDSYLRALIARGVSVTYGRHQLESGKAPRFVDKNTPASRLDQVGIWKLEEKETDVHIAISMYRLAAREASLVPEERIQQLVLVSADTDLTPALRALREDFPNLRIGVILPHREGIKRSIPGSLKDHSHWMRRIVTTEELAAHQLPNRVPTMKKPAVKPDYW
;
A
#
# COMPACT_ATOMS: atom_id res chain seq x y z
N MET A 1 25.72 -6.96 -35.91
CA MET A 1 24.47 -7.02 -35.14
C MET A 1 24.67 -6.19 -33.88
N VAL A 2 24.19 -4.95 -33.84
CA VAL A 2 24.40 -4.06 -32.69
C VAL A 2 23.49 -4.56 -31.56
N PRO A 3 24.00 -4.81 -30.33
CA PRO A 3 23.14 -5.17 -29.22
C PRO A 3 22.22 -3.98 -28.94
N LEU A 4 20.91 -4.17 -29.03
CA LEU A 4 19.95 -3.20 -28.55
C LEU A 4 20.21 -2.99 -27.06
N LEU A 5 20.65 -1.78 -26.69
CA LEU A 5 20.75 -1.37 -25.30
C LEU A 5 19.41 -1.67 -24.60
N PRO A 6 19.40 -2.21 -23.38
CA PRO A 6 18.16 -2.48 -22.66
C PRO A 6 17.37 -1.18 -22.57
N LYS A 7 16.12 -1.19 -23.06
CA LYS A 7 15.22 -0.03 -22.94
C LYS A 7 15.12 0.34 -21.45
N PRO A 8 15.26 1.62 -21.09
CA PRO A 8 15.06 2.04 -19.71
C PRO A 8 13.63 1.72 -19.28
N HIS A 9 13.47 1.20 -18.06
CA HIS A 9 12.15 0.96 -17.49
C HIS A 9 11.40 2.28 -17.39
N THR A 10 10.22 2.35 -17.99
CA THR A 10 9.34 3.53 -17.93
C THR A 10 8.16 3.23 -17.02
N LEU A 11 7.82 4.17 -16.14
CA LEU A 11 6.69 4.03 -15.22
C LEU A 11 5.37 4.23 -15.97
N ALA A 12 4.51 3.21 -15.99
CA ALA A 12 3.21 3.28 -16.64
C ALA A 12 2.16 4.01 -15.77
N SER A 13 2.05 3.63 -14.49
CA SER A 13 1.08 4.22 -13.57
C SER A 13 1.46 3.94 -12.11
N VAL A 14 0.84 4.68 -11.18
CA VAL A 14 0.93 4.45 -9.73
C VAL A 14 -0.47 4.49 -9.14
N SER A 15 -0.81 3.48 -8.35
CA SER A 15 -2.05 3.40 -7.59
C SER A 15 -1.75 3.36 -6.09
N PHE A 16 -2.43 4.19 -5.32
CA PHE A 16 -2.31 4.29 -3.87
C PHE A 16 -3.64 3.98 -3.21
N PHE A 17 -3.62 3.10 -2.21
CA PHE A 17 -4.82 2.59 -1.53
C PHE A 17 -4.75 2.98 -0.07
N THR A 18 -5.79 3.61 0.46
CA THR A 18 -5.80 4.10 1.84
C THR A 18 -7.22 4.33 2.33
N SER A 19 -7.44 4.35 3.64
CA SER A 19 -8.70 4.81 4.23
C SER A 19 -8.57 6.24 4.78
N GLY A 20 -9.62 7.05 4.59
CA GLY A 20 -9.63 8.42 5.08
C GLY A 20 -9.62 8.49 6.60
N VAL A 21 -8.76 9.32 7.18
CA VAL A 21 -8.66 9.58 8.63
C VAL A 21 -10.03 10.02 9.15
N LYS A 22 -10.48 9.38 10.25
CA LYS A 22 -11.67 9.78 11.00
C LYS A 22 -11.30 10.83 12.05
N PRO A 23 -11.68 12.12 11.88
CA PRO A 23 -11.31 13.17 12.84
C PRO A 23 -11.75 12.88 14.26
N SER A 24 -12.93 12.28 14.45
CA SER A 24 -13.48 11.95 15.76
C SER A 24 -12.65 10.94 16.57
N LEU A 25 -11.72 10.22 15.92
CA LEU A 25 -10.86 9.22 16.55
C LEU A 25 -9.38 9.57 16.47
N ALA A 26 -9.01 10.59 15.68
CA ALA A 26 -7.64 10.98 15.49
C ALA A 26 -7.14 11.85 16.65
N SER A 27 -5.89 11.64 17.10
CA SER A 27 -5.32 12.38 18.23
C SER A 27 -5.28 13.90 18.03
N ARG A 28 -5.27 14.38 16.78
CA ARG A 28 -5.31 15.81 16.43
C ARG A 28 -6.59 16.22 15.72
N GLY A 29 -7.64 15.41 15.80
CA GLY A 29 -8.94 15.75 15.25
C GLY A 29 -8.90 16.05 13.74
N ILE A 30 -9.44 17.21 13.39
CA ILE A 30 -9.51 17.69 12.00
C ILE A 30 -8.12 17.90 11.37
N LEU A 31 -7.11 18.27 12.15
CA LEU A 31 -5.76 18.52 11.64
C LEU A 31 -5.13 17.25 11.06
N SER A 32 -5.38 16.08 11.65
CA SER A 32 -4.90 14.79 11.09
C SER A 32 -5.57 14.49 9.74
N LYS A 33 -6.85 14.83 9.59
CA LYS A 33 -7.55 14.68 8.31
C LYS A 33 -7.03 15.65 7.26
N GLU A 34 -6.84 16.91 7.62
CA GLU A 34 -6.33 17.93 6.69
C GLU A 34 -4.90 17.62 6.23
N ALA A 35 -4.06 17.07 7.12
CA ALA A 35 -2.72 16.59 6.77
C ALA A 35 -2.79 15.47 5.73
N GLN A 36 -3.62 14.42 5.97
CA GLN A 36 -3.80 13.35 5.00
C GLN A 36 -4.39 13.86 3.67
N ASP A 37 -5.44 14.68 3.72
CA ASP A 37 -6.09 15.23 2.53
C ASP A 37 -5.10 16.06 1.69
N SER A 38 -4.19 16.80 2.34
CA SER A 38 -3.12 17.55 1.68
C SER A 38 -2.12 16.61 0.98
N TYR A 39 -1.71 15.53 1.64
CA TYR A 39 -0.85 14.50 1.01
C TYR A 39 -1.51 13.87 -0.20
N LEU A 40 -2.75 13.40 -0.07
CA LEU A 40 -3.46 12.70 -1.14
C LEU A 40 -3.71 13.62 -2.34
N ARG A 41 -4.05 14.89 -2.10
CA ARG A 41 -4.16 15.91 -3.16
C ARG A 41 -2.84 16.14 -3.87
N ALA A 42 -1.72 16.14 -3.14
CA ALA A 42 -0.39 16.26 -3.74
C ALA A 42 -0.04 15.03 -4.60
N LEU A 43 -0.34 13.81 -4.14
CA LEU A 43 -0.17 12.58 -4.92
C LEU A 43 -0.99 12.58 -6.20
N ILE A 44 -2.28 12.93 -6.11
CA ILE A 44 -3.18 13.00 -7.28
C ILE A 44 -2.65 14.02 -8.30
N ALA A 45 -2.18 15.18 -7.84
CA ALA A 45 -1.58 16.19 -8.72
C ALA A 45 -0.28 15.73 -9.41
N ARG A 46 0.35 14.65 -8.92
CA ARG A 46 1.52 14.01 -9.52
C ARG A 46 1.16 12.77 -10.36
N GLY A 47 -0.14 12.54 -10.63
CA GLY A 47 -0.62 11.46 -11.49
C GLY A 47 -0.86 10.13 -10.76
N VAL A 48 -0.87 10.12 -9.42
CA VAL A 48 -1.19 8.91 -8.66
C VAL A 48 -2.71 8.72 -8.60
N SER A 49 -3.17 7.52 -8.95
CA SER A 49 -4.57 7.13 -8.77
C SER A 49 -4.80 6.73 -7.31
N VAL A 50 -5.70 7.43 -6.60
CA VAL A 50 -6.00 7.12 -5.19
C VAL A 50 -7.35 6.41 -5.08
N THR A 51 -7.35 5.24 -4.44
CA THR A 51 -8.55 4.46 -4.13
C THR A 51 -8.76 4.46 -2.63
N TYR A 52 -9.98 4.79 -2.19
CA TYR A 52 -10.32 4.87 -0.78
C TYR A 52 -10.97 3.58 -0.29
N GLY A 53 -10.40 3.00 0.76
CA GLY A 53 -11.11 2.07 1.63
C GLY A 53 -12.01 2.82 2.61
N ARG A 54 -12.51 2.11 3.63
CA ARG A 54 -13.35 2.71 4.67
C ARG A 54 -12.96 2.24 6.05
N HIS A 55 -13.31 3.08 7.02
CA HIS A 55 -13.21 2.72 8.43
C HIS A 55 -14.58 2.29 8.97
N GLN A 56 -14.62 1.17 9.66
CA GLN A 56 -15.77 0.71 10.44
C GLN A 56 -15.44 0.90 11.93
N LEU A 57 -16.36 1.53 12.66
CA LEU A 57 -16.24 1.67 14.12
C LEU A 57 -17.47 1.02 14.73
N GLU A 58 -17.25 -0.04 15.51
CA GLU A 58 -18.32 -0.78 16.16
C GLU A 58 -17.97 -1.04 17.62
N SER A 59 -18.98 -1.07 18.48
CA SER A 59 -18.82 -1.62 19.82
C SER A 59 -18.66 -3.14 19.71
N GLY A 60 -17.69 -3.69 20.41
CA GLY A 60 -17.45 -5.14 20.43
C GLY A 60 -17.04 -5.63 21.80
N LYS A 61 -16.83 -6.94 21.89
CA LYS A 61 -16.21 -7.58 23.05
C LYS A 61 -14.91 -8.26 22.60
N ALA A 62 -13.83 -8.05 23.35
CA ALA A 62 -12.57 -8.74 23.13
C ALA A 62 -12.10 -9.45 24.39
N PRO A 63 -11.38 -10.59 24.29
CA PRO A 63 -10.75 -11.21 25.44
C PRO A 63 -9.91 -10.22 26.22
N ARG A 64 -10.05 -10.20 27.55
CA ARG A 64 -9.22 -9.37 28.41
C ARG A 64 -7.76 -9.81 28.27
N PHE A 65 -6.86 -8.86 28.05
CA PHE A 65 -5.44 -9.10 28.18
C PHE A 65 -5.06 -9.06 29.67
N VAL A 66 -4.54 -10.17 30.20
CA VAL A 66 -4.05 -10.29 31.57
C VAL A 66 -2.53 -10.17 31.59
N ASP A 67 -1.85 -11.10 30.92
CA ASP A 67 -0.40 -11.12 30.71
C ASP A 67 -0.05 -12.00 29.50
N LYS A 68 1.23 -12.12 29.14
CA LYS A 68 1.71 -12.87 27.96
C LYS A 68 1.69 -14.39 28.13
N ASN A 69 1.67 -14.90 29.37
CA ASN A 69 1.67 -16.32 29.69
C ASN A 69 0.25 -16.88 29.83
N THR A 70 -0.73 -16.00 30.06
CA THR A 70 -2.15 -16.35 30.18
C THR A 70 -2.81 -16.35 28.79
N PRO A 71 -3.39 -17.49 28.34
CA PRO A 71 -4.10 -17.54 27.06
C PRO A 71 -5.35 -16.66 27.04
N ALA A 72 -5.66 -16.11 25.87
CA ALA A 72 -6.91 -15.36 25.66
C ALA A 72 -8.13 -16.27 25.91
N SER A 73 -9.06 -15.80 26.74
CA SER A 73 -10.30 -16.53 27.06
C SER A 73 -11.52 -15.86 26.44
N ARG A 74 -12.39 -16.63 25.80
CA ARG A 74 -13.70 -16.13 25.33
C ARG A 74 -14.71 -15.97 26.46
N LEU A 75 -14.42 -16.48 27.66
CA LEU A 75 -15.26 -16.35 28.85
C LEU A 75 -14.97 -15.08 29.66
N ASP A 76 -13.77 -14.48 29.52
CA ASP A 76 -13.41 -13.19 30.13
C ASP A 76 -13.23 -12.14 29.04
N GLN A 77 -14.26 -11.31 28.85
CA GLN A 77 -14.29 -10.30 27.80
C GLN A 77 -14.55 -8.90 28.35
N VAL A 78 -13.97 -7.91 27.69
CA VAL A 78 -14.20 -6.48 27.95
C VAL A 78 -14.84 -5.80 26.75
N GLY A 79 -15.68 -4.79 27.02
CA GLY A 79 -16.22 -3.91 25.98
C GLY A 79 -15.12 -3.06 25.36
N ILE A 80 -15.08 -3.00 24.04
CA ILE A 80 -14.11 -2.22 23.28
C ILE A 80 -14.78 -1.45 22.13
N TRP A 81 -14.14 -0.38 21.70
CA TRP A 81 -14.37 0.20 20.38
C TRP A 81 -13.45 -0.49 19.38
N LYS A 82 -14.02 -1.19 18.41
CA LYS A 82 -13.29 -1.87 17.34
C LYS A 82 -13.25 -0.94 16.13
N LEU A 83 -12.12 -0.26 15.96
CA LEU A 83 -11.83 0.52 14.75
C LEU A 83 -11.09 -0.39 13.76
N GLU A 84 -11.72 -0.69 12.63
CA GLU A 84 -11.11 -1.50 11.56
C GLU A 84 -11.09 -0.71 10.25
N GLU A 85 -9.95 -0.74 9.58
CA GLU A 85 -9.87 -0.45 8.15
C GLU A 85 -10.43 -1.65 7.37
N LYS A 86 -11.21 -1.37 6.34
CA LYS A 86 -11.86 -2.35 5.48
C LYS A 86 -11.53 -2.06 4.02
N GLU A 87 -11.57 -3.12 3.22
CA GLU A 87 -11.54 -3.09 1.74
C GLU A 87 -10.20 -2.71 1.11
N THR A 88 -9.23 -2.17 1.84
CA THR A 88 -7.94 -1.75 1.26
C THR A 88 -7.15 -2.91 0.64
N ASP A 89 -7.01 -4.02 1.36
CA ASP A 89 -6.41 -5.28 0.91
C ASP A 89 -7.14 -5.86 -0.32
N VAL A 90 -8.48 -5.92 -0.25
CA VAL A 90 -9.34 -6.38 -1.33
C VAL A 90 -9.19 -5.50 -2.58
N HIS A 91 -9.17 -4.19 -2.41
CA HIS A 91 -8.97 -3.25 -3.51
C HIS A 91 -7.61 -3.41 -4.16
N ILE A 92 -6.53 -3.59 -3.38
CA ILE A 92 -5.19 -3.86 -3.91
C ILE A 92 -5.22 -5.15 -4.73
N ALA A 93 -5.69 -6.26 -4.14
CA ALA A 93 -5.73 -7.57 -4.78
C ALA A 93 -6.50 -7.54 -6.12
N ILE A 94 -7.73 -7.03 -6.09
CA ILE A 94 -8.58 -6.95 -7.29
C ILE A 94 -7.99 -6.00 -8.33
N SER A 95 -7.40 -4.88 -7.92
CA SER A 95 -6.82 -3.91 -8.86
C SER A 95 -5.61 -4.48 -9.59
N MET A 96 -4.72 -5.19 -8.87
CA MET A 96 -3.56 -5.84 -9.51
C MET A 96 -4.02 -6.89 -10.53
N TYR A 97 -4.98 -7.75 -10.14
CA TYR A 97 -5.48 -8.79 -11.02
C TYR A 97 -6.21 -8.22 -12.26
N ARG A 98 -7.08 -7.23 -12.07
CA ARG A 98 -7.78 -6.56 -13.17
C ARG A 98 -6.82 -5.84 -14.12
N LEU A 99 -5.75 -5.25 -13.60
CA LEU A 99 -4.69 -4.65 -14.43
C LEU A 99 -4.05 -5.74 -15.29
N ALA A 100 -3.55 -6.82 -14.70
CA ALA A 100 -2.92 -7.91 -15.44
C ALA A 100 -3.85 -8.51 -16.51
N ALA A 101 -5.13 -8.71 -16.19
CA ALA A 101 -6.13 -9.21 -17.15
C ALA A 101 -6.36 -8.27 -18.34
N ARG A 102 -6.40 -6.95 -18.11
CA ARG A 102 -6.52 -5.95 -19.18
C ARG A 102 -5.29 -5.94 -20.07
N GLU A 103 -4.11 -5.96 -19.46
CA GLU A 103 -2.81 -5.97 -20.15
C GLU A 103 -2.62 -7.24 -20.99
N ALA A 104 -3.12 -8.38 -20.52
CA ALA A 104 -3.10 -9.63 -21.28
C ALA A 104 -3.88 -9.56 -22.62
N SER A 105 -4.80 -8.61 -22.76
CA SER A 105 -5.58 -8.41 -23.99
C SER A 105 -4.91 -7.46 -25.00
N LEU A 106 -3.87 -6.73 -24.60
CA LEU A 106 -3.15 -5.80 -25.49
C LEU A 106 -2.12 -6.54 -26.35
N VAL A 107 -1.60 -5.89 -27.40
CA VAL A 107 -0.45 -6.44 -28.15
C VAL A 107 0.82 -6.40 -27.29
N PRO A 108 1.75 -7.37 -27.42
CA PRO A 108 2.91 -7.51 -26.52
C PRO A 108 3.74 -6.23 -26.31
N GLU A 109 3.85 -5.39 -27.33
CA GLU A 109 4.62 -4.15 -27.33
C GLU A 109 4.01 -3.05 -26.44
N GLU A 110 2.71 -3.15 -26.16
CA GLU A 110 1.95 -2.19 -25.35
C GLU A 110 1.76 -2.65 -23.90
N ARG A 111 2.05 -3.92 -23.61
CA ARG A 111 1.84 -4.51 -22.28
C ARG A 111 2.83 -3.97 -21.26
N ILE A 112 2.36 -3.77 -20.03
CA ILE A 112 3.27 -3.69 -18.90
C ILE A 112 4.06 -5.01 -18.77
N GLN A 113 5.35 -4.86 -18.52
CA GLN A 113 6.25 -6.01 -18.30
C GLN A 113 6.38 -6.36 -16.82
N GLN A 114 6.03 -5.40 -15.94
CA GLN A 114 6.22 -5.54 -14.52
C GLN A 114 5.13 -4.87 -13.70
N LEU A 115 4.64 -5.57 -12.69
CA LEU A 115 3.81 -5.06 -11.60
C LEU A 115 4.63 -5.04 -10.32
N VAL A 116 4.57 -3.95 -9.56
CA VAL A 116 5.27 -3.81 -8.28
C VAL A 116 4.28 -3.53 -7.16
N LEU A 117 4.24 -4.43 -6.17
CA LEU A 117 3.48 -4.24 -4.93
C LEU A 117 4.38 -3.60 -3.87
N VAL A 118 3.94 -2.49 -3.29
CA VAL A 118 4.61 -1.87 -2.13
C VAL A 118 3.79 -2.14 -0.87
N SER A 119 4.02 -3.29 -0.24
CA SER A 119 3.32 -3.71 0.99
C SER A 119 4.08 -4.82 1.70
N ALA A 120 3.89 -4.93 3.01
CA ALA A 120 4.32 -6.07 3.82
C ALA A 120 3.15 -6.97 4.26
N ASP A 121 1.96 -6.72 3.72
CA ASP A 121 0.73 -7.45 4.06
C ASP A 121 0.70 -8.84 3.42
N THR A 122 0.76 -9.88 4.25
CA THR A 122 0.72 -11.28 3.81
C THR A 122 -0.64 -11.72 3.30
N ASP A 123 -1.71 -10.99 3.59
CA ASP A 123 -3.05 -11.32 3.11
C ASP A 123 -3.17 -11.12 1.58
N LEU A 124 -2.20 -10.43 0.95
CA LEU A 124 -2.06 -10.29 -0.50
C LEU A 124 -1.38 -11.48 -1.18
N THR A 125 -0.84 -12.46 -0.42
CA THR A 125 -0.20 -13.68 -0.97
C THR A 125 -1.09 -14.40 -2.00
N PRO A 126 -2.39 -14.67 -1.75
CA PRO A 126 -3.25 -15.34 -2.72
C PRO A 126 -3.36 -14.58 -4.05
N ALA A 127 -3.37 -13.24 -4.00
CA ALA A 127 -3.40 -12.41 -5.20
C ALA A 127 -2.10 -12.52 -6.01
N LEU A 128 -0.94 -12.50 -5.34
CA LEU A 128 0.35 -12.71 -6.01
C LEU A 128 0.46 -14.11 -6.63
N ARG A 129 -0.04 -15.13 -5.93
CA ARG A 129 -0.09 -16.50 -6.46
C ARG A 129 -0.93 -16.59 -7.72
N ALA A 130 -2.16 -16.08 -7.69
CA ALA A 130 -3.04 -16.07 -8.85
C ALA A 130 -2.42 -15.32 -10.03
N LEU A 131 -1.76 -14.18 -9.79
CA LEU A 131 -1.05 -13.44 -10.83
C LEU A 131 0.09 -14.24 -11.46
N ARG A 132 0.86 -14.98 -10.66
CA ARG A 132 1.95 -15.85 -11.13
C ARG A 132 1.44 -17.01 -11.99
N GLU A 133 0.29 -17.58 -11.61
CA GLU A 133 -0.34 -18.71 -12.29
C GLU A 133 -0.96 -18.29 -13.62
N ASP A 134 -1.75 -17.21 -13.62
CA ASP A 134 -2.54 -16.80 -14.78
C ASP A 134 -1.76 -15.92 -15.78
N PHE A 135 -0.73 -15.21 -15.32
CA PHE A 135 0.05 -14.27 -16.13
C PHE A 135 1.56 -14.54 -16.03
N PRO A 136 2.06 -15.71 -16.51
CA PRO A 136 3.44 -16.13 -16.31
C PRO A 136 4.50 -15.20 -16.92
N ASN A 137 4.11 -14.39 -17.91
CA ASN A 137 4.98 -13.42 -18.56
C ASN A 137 5.07 -12.07 -17.81
N LEU A 138 4.18 -11.83 -16.83
CA LEU A 138 4.18 -10.61 -16.02
C LEU A 138 5.21 -10.75 -14.90
N ARG A 139 6.24 -9.88 -14.90
CA ARG A 139 7.18 -9.82 -13.78
C ARG A 139 6.51 -9.17 -12.57
N ILE A 140 6.71 -9.76 -11.40
CA ILE A 140 6.09 -9.31 -10.14
C ILE A 140 7.22 -8.96 -9.17
N GLY A 141 7.24 -7.71 -8.73
CA GLY A 141 8.14 -7.21 -7.70
C GLY A 141 7.40 -6.89 -6.41
N VAL A 142 8.07 -7.07 -5.28
CA VAL A 142 7.55 -6.65 -3.97
C VAL A 142 8.55 -5.71 -3.29
N ILE A 143 8.10 -4.56 -2.82
CA ILE A 143 8.87 -3.65 -1.98
C ILE A 143 8.24 -3.65 -0.60
N LEU A 144 8.99 -4.09 0.40
CA LEU A 144 8.54 -4.02 1.78
C LEU A 144 8.85 -2.61 2.34
N PRO A 145 7.87 -1.87 2.87
CA PRO A 145 8.09 -0.55 3.44
C PRO A 145 8.69 -0.61 4.85
N HIS A 146 9.77 -1.39 5.03
CA HIS A 146 10.51 -1.42 6.28
C HIS A 146 11.47 -0.25 6.38
N ARG A 147 11.45 0.41 7.52
CA ARG A 147 12.46 1.40 7.89
C ARG A 147 13.78 0.70 8.16
N GLU A 148 14.85 1.38 7.80
CA GLU A 148 16.21 0.99 8.15
C GLU A 148 16.37 0.78 9.67
N GLY A 149 17.20 -0.19 10.06
CA GLY A 149 17.42 -0.55 11.46
C GLY A 149 16.35 -1.44 12.10
N ILE A 150 15.16 -1.60 11.50
CA ILE A 150 14.13 -2.51 12.02
C ILE A 150 14.27 -3.89 11.38
N LYS A 151 14.81 -4.85 12.14
CA LYS A 151 14.84 -6.27 11.73
C LYS A 151 13.44 -6.88 11.90
N ARG A 152 12.70 -7.04 10.80
CA ARG A 152 11.50 -7.89 10.76
C ARG A 152 11.79 -9.19 10.01
N SER A 153 11.13 -10.27 10.43
CA SER A 153 11.14 -11.52 9.66
C SER A 153 10.56 -11.26 8.27
N ILE A 154 11.13 -11.92 7.27
CA ILE A 154 10.66 -11.80 5.90
C ILE A 154 9.31 -12.51 5.81
N PRO A 155 8.28 -11.88 5.22
CA PRO A 155 7.04 -12.57 4.91
C PRO A 155 7.32 -13.60 3.80
N GLY A 156 7.60 -14.85 4.20
CA GLY A 156 8.03 -15.92 3.28
C GLY A 156 7.08 -16.08 2.10
N SER A 157 5.78 -16.07 2.39
CA SER A 157 4.73 -16.23 1.39
C SER A 157 4.70 -15.14 0.31
N LEU A 158 5.03 -13.88 0.62
CA LEU A 158 5.15 -12.83 -0.40
C LEU A 158 6.39 -13.03 -1.28
N LYS A 159 7.49 -13.50 -0.67
CA LYS A 159 8.74 -13.78 -1.39
C LYS A 159 8.53 -14.89 -2.42
N ASP A 160 7.86 -15.96 -2.02
CA ASP A 160 7.66 -17.16 -2.84
C ASP A 160 6.85 -16.88 -4.12
N HIS A 161 5.99 -15.86 -4.11
CA HIS A 161 5.18 -15.45 -5.25
C HIS A 161 5.65 -14.14 -5.92
N SER A 162 6.89 -13.71 -5.65
CA SER A 162 7.53 -12.55 -6.29
C SER A 162 8.78 -12.98 -7.07
N HIS A 163 9.06 -12.31 -8.18
CA HIS A 163 10.29 -12.54 -8.94
C HIS A 163 11.49 -11.83 -8.31
N TRP A 164 11.23 -10.75 -7.57
CA TRP A 164 12.21 -10.04 -6.78
C TRP A 164 11.54 -9.35 -5.61
N MET A 165 12.31 -9.16 -4.54
CA MET A 165 11.84 -8.48 -3.35
C MET A 165 12.88 -7.50 -2.84
N ARG A 166 12.47 -6.25 -2.66
CA ARG A 166 13.26 -5.21 -2.00
C ARG A 166 12.82 -5.10 -0.54
N ARG A 167 13.76 -5.23 0.38
CA ARG A 167 13.46 -5.36 1.82
C ARG A 167 13.47 -4.05 2.58
N ILE A 168 14.27 -3.08 2.14
CA ILE A 168 14.55 -1.83 2.84
C ILE A 168 14.43 -0.69 1.84
N VAL A 169 13.76 0.38 2.27
CA VAL A 169 13.83 1.71 1.66
C VAL A 169 14.66 2.56 2.62
N THR A 170 15.78 3.10 2.17
CA THR A 170 16.73 3.77 3.07
C THR A 170 16.23 5.16 3.45
N THR A 171 16.79 5.70 4.53
CA THR A 171 16.45 7.05 4.99
C THR A 171 16.83 8.10 3.94
N GLU A 172 17.95 7.92 3.26
CA GLU A 172 18.46 8.79 2.21
C GLU A 172 17.53 8.79 0.99
N GLU A 173 17.05 7.61 0.58
CA GLU A 173 16.08 7.52 -0.52
C GLU A 173 14.78 8.22 -0.18
N LEU A 174 14.25 8.00 1.04
CA LEU A 174 13.05 8.71 1.48
C LEU A 174 13.28 10.22 1.47
N ALA A 175 14.42 10.70 1.98
CA ALA A 175 14.75 12.12 2.00
C ALA A 175 14.88 12.73 0.60
N ALA A 176 15.49 12.00 -0.34
CA ALA A 176 15.70 12.46 -1.72
C ALA A 176 14.41 12.48 -2.57
N HIS A 177 13.40 11.68 -2.20
CA HIS A 177 12.16 11.52 -2.98
C HIS A 177 10.93 12.16 -2.32
N GLN A 178 11.13 13.23 -1.54
CA GLN A 178 10.04 14.01 -0.98
C GLN A 178 9.32 14.84 -2.05
N LEU A 179 8.01 15.03 -1.88
CA LEU A 179 7.27 16.02 -2.64
C LEU A 179 7.73 17.45 -2.26
N PRO A 180 7.67 18.41 -3.20
CA PRO A 180 7.89 19.82 -2.87
C PRO A 180 6.95 20.29 -1.77
N ASN A 181 7.38 21.28 -0.98
CA ASN A 181 6.56 21.85 0.11
C ASN A 181 5.22 22.42 -0.37
N ARG A 182 5.13 22.82 -1.65
CA ARG A 182 3.90 23.30 -2.27
C ARG A 182 3.74 22.62 -3.62
N VAL A 183 2.70 21.79 -3.76
CA VAL A 183 2.35 21.11 -4.99
C VAL A 183 1.16 21.81 -5.65
N PRO A 184 1.31 22.34 -6.88
CA PRO A 184 0.20 22.88 -7.64
C PRO A 184 -0.86 21.79 -7.86
N THR A 185 -2.14 22.12 -7.69
CA THR A 185 -3.25 21.23 -8.02
C THR A 185 -4.25 21.99 -8.90
N MET A 186 -5.25 21.30 -9.46
CA MET A 186 -6.34 21.97 -10.18
C MET A 186 -7.20 22.88 -9.29
N LYS A 187 -7.11 22.73 -7.96
CA LYS A 187 -7.77 23.57 -6.95
C LYS A 187 -6.72 24.38 -6.19
N LYS A 188 -7.01 24.76 -4.93
CA LYS A 188 -5.99 25.31 -4.02
C LYS A 188 -4.75 24.41 -4.02
N PRO A 189 -3.51 24.95 -3.98
CA PRO A 189 -2.30 24.13 -3.86
C PRO A 189 -2.34 23.22 -2.63
N ALA A 190 -1.70 22.05 -2.71
CA ALA A 190 -1.43 21.23 -1.54
C ALA A 190 -0.13 21.73 -0.90
N VAL A 191 -0.21 22.14 0.36
CA VAL A 191 0.94 22.61 1.13
C VAL A 191 1.29 21.53 2.14
N LYS A 192 2.59 21.26 2.28
CA LYS A 192 3.10 20.33 3.28
C LYS A 192 2.64 20.78 4.67
N PRO A 193 1.89 19.96 5.41
CA PRO A 193 1.49 20.28 6.77
C PRO A 193 2.69 20.25 7.71
N ASP A 194 2.60 20.98 8.82
CA ASP A 194 3.60 20.98 9.89
C ASP A 194 3.66 19.63 10.63
N TYR A 195 2.63 18.79 10.43
CA TYR A 195 2.46 17.48 11.06
C TYR A 195 2.03 16.44 10.02
N TRP A 196 2.64 15.25 10.10
CA TRP A 196 2.28 14.05 9.33
C TRP A 196 1.81 12.93 10.26
#